data_AF-A0A0N7BVF4-F1
#
_entry.id   AF-A0A0N7BVF4-F1
#
_cell.length_a   1.000
_cell.length_b   1.000
_cell.length_c   1.000
_cell.angle_alpha   90.00
_cell.angle_beta   90.00
_cell.angle_gamma   90.00
#
_symmetry.space_group_name_H-M   'P 1'
#
loop_
_entity.id
_entity.type
_entity.pdbx_description
1 polymer ?
#
loop_
_entity_poly.entity_id
_entity_poly.type
_entity_poly.pdbx_seq_one_letter_code
_entity_poly.pdbx_strand_id
1 'polypeptide(L)'
;MYLNYTWLKNFNLHCENFLDKCFFDYKINKDNLIYIYNIYNDMLKKNIIVDFDSAIGMDFNSFQKIFFEFFELSAVQEKLLSEKNKNEDIDISGISKDFYKLKLVYLNYKKSMQINRILDLYTKIEKVNSSKEFHNKIPIETNKNLIYLDNNVITELETNENLFNSIINLNKKFQVIYSPMNIEEIAKRKNSDHIEALNKLSNLTNDIGVFRSSDDKIMLFKEHPIYSYNRILEVGFDLNEAVENYRLLVSLDNTTDSNNYNTQQHRQYINSNDNIINDNKCRKIFSKAVSRYGRNFSLEEYENLPPEFLKSYNNLNSSIYALMNGLMFVGYQNDKNKKKNTIRSGVYDVEHLIFASKANIFITHDLKFYRRSKIIFKILKINTKLIYFDKDSIIEELTEYTI
;
A
#
# COMPACT_ATOMS: atom_id res chain seq x y z
N MET A 1 -3.12 39.29 -20.71
CA MET A 1 -4.30 39.14 -19.83
C MET A 1 -3.87 38.22 -18.70
N TYR A 2 -3.72 38.74 -17.47
CA TYR A 2 -3.31 37.90 -16.33
C TYR A 2 -4.49 37.01 -15.94
N LEU A 3 -4.47 35.74 -16.35
CA LEU A 3 -5.41 34.74 -15.86
C LEU A 3 -5.31 34.73 -14.31
N ASN A 4 -6.43 35.06 -13.67
CA ASN A 4 -6.52 35.14 -12.21
C ASN A 4 -6.14 33.77 -11.63
N TYR A 5 -5.11 33.73 -10.77
CA TYR A 5 -4.60 32.50 -10.14
C TYR A 5 -5.71 31.65 -9.49
N THR A 6 -6.74 32.31 -8.97
CA THR A 6 -7.93 31.67 -8.39
C THR A 6 -8.78 30.94 -9.45
N TRP A 7 -8.91 31.50 -10.65
CA TRP A 7 -9.60 30.85 -11.77
C TRP A 7 -8.83 29.62 -12.25
N LEU A 8 -7.51 29.72 -12.39
CA LEU A 8 -6.65 28.59 -12.80
C LEU A 8 -6.71 27.44 -11.79
N LYS A 9 -6.73 27.75 -10.48
CA LYS A 9 -6.85 26.76 -9.40
C LYS A 9 -8.22 26.06 -9.41
N ASN A 10 -9.30 26.82 -9.59
CA ASN A 10 -10.66 26.27 -9.67
C ASN A 10 -10.87 25.43 -10.95
N PHE A 11 -10.29 25.86 -12.06
CA PHE A 11 -10.27 25.12 -13.32
C PHE A 11 -9.52 23.79 -13.16
N ASN A 12 -8.32 23.79 -12.59
CA ASN A 12 -7.56 22.56 -12.34
C ASN A 12 -8.33 21.58 -11.47
N LEU A 13 -9.00 22.05 -10.40
CA LEU A 13 -9.81 21.21 -9.53
C LEU A 13 -11.01 20.59 -10.28
N HIS A 14 -11.69 21.35 -11.14
CA HIS A 14 -12.79 20.83 -11.95
C HIS A 14 -12.32 19.80 -12.97
N CYS A 15 -11.18 20.07 -13.61
CA CYS A 15 -10.55 19.17 -14.58
C CYS A 15 -10.08 17.86 -13.91
N GLU A 16 -9.49 17.95 -12.73
CA GLU A 16 -9.05 16.79 -11.96
C GLU A 16 -10.24 15.94 -11.50
N ASN A 17 -11.29 16.57 -10.97
CA ASN A 17 -12.54 15.87 -10.61
C ASN A 17 -13.19 15.17 -11.82
N PHE A 18 -13.11 15.80 -12.99
CA PHE A 18 -13.61 15.22 -14.23
C PHE A 18 -12.79 14.01 -14.68
N LEU A 19 -11.46 14.14 -14.75
CA LEU A 19 -10.57 13.03 -15.10
C LEU A 19 -10.65 11.90 -14.08
N ASP A 20 -10.82 12.20 -12.79
CA ASP A 20 -11.03 11.20 -11.75
C ASP A 20 -12.29 10.38 -12.01
N LYS A 21 -13.42 11.04 -12.31
CA LYS A 21 -14.65 10.34 -12.72
C LYS A 21 -14.41 9.49 -13.97
N CYS A 22 -13.78 10.06 -15.00
CA CYS A 22 -13.51 9.39 -16.28
C CYS A 22 -12.67 8.12 -16.12
N PHE A 23 -11.60 8.17 -15.32
CA PHE A 23 -10.64 7.08 -15.22
C PHE A 23 -10.90 6.09 -14.09
N PHE A 24 -11.56 6.52 -13.01
CA PHE A 24 -11.79 5.69 -11.82
C PHE A 24 -13.23 5.17 -11.68
N ASP A 25 -14.24 5.94 -12.12
CA ASP A 25 -15.64 5.61 -11.86
C ASP A 25 -16.35 4.98 -13.07
N TYR A 26 -15.91 5.30 -14.30
CA TYR A 26 -16.56 4.81 -15.52
C TYR A 26 -15.83 3.60 -16.14
N LYS A 27 -16.59 2.56 -16.50
CA LYS A 27 -16.15 1.56 -17.49
C LYS A 27 -16.29 2.20 -18.87
N ILE A 28 -15.26 2.13 -19.70
CA ILE A 28 -15.34 2.64 -21.08
C ILE A 28 -16.49 1.91 -21.79
N ASN A 29 -17.56 2.64 -22.06
CA ASN A 29 -18.71 2.18 -22.83
C ASN A 29 -19.26 3.38 -23.61
N LYS A 30 -20.16 3.10 -24.56
CA LYS A 30 -20.71 4.12 -25.46
C LYS A 30 -21.35 5.29 -24.71
N ASP A 31 -22.11 5.01 -23.66
CA ASP A 31 -22.84 6.03 -22.89
C ASP A 31 -21.90 6.97 -22.13
N ASN A 32 -20.82 6.43 -21.57
CA ASN A 32 -19.82 7.23 -20.85
C ASN A 32 -19.00 8.10 -21.81
N LEU A 33 -18.70 7.62 -23.02
CA LEU A 33 -18.06 8.43 -24.06
C LEU A 33 -18.95 9.59 -24.51
N ILE A 34 -20.25 9.35 -24.67
CA ILE A 34 -21.24 10.41 -25.00
C ILE A 34 -21.33 11.45 -23.87
N TYR A 35 -21.32 11.01 -22.61
CA TYR A 35 -21.33 11.92 -21.46
C TYR A 35 -20.07 12.81 -21.39
N ILE A 36 -18.89 12.21 -21.60
CA ILE A 36 -17.60 12.92 -21.67
C ILE A 36 -17.65 13.99 -22.78
N TYR A 37 -18.18 13.64 -23.95
CA TYR A 37 -18.33 14.55 -25.08
C TYR A 37 -19.28 15.73 -24.80
N ASN A 38 -20.42 15.49 -24.15
CA ASN A 38 -21.35 16.56 -23.79
C ASN A 38 -20.71 17.56 -22.82
N ILE A 39 -19.89 17.09 -21.87
CA ILE A 39 -19.13 17.96 -20.96
C ILE A 39 -18.12 18.80 -21.74
N TYR A 40 -17.41 18.21 -22.70
CA TYR A 40 -16.47 18.94 -23.56
C TYR A 40 -17.15 20.08 -24.32
N ASN A 41 -18.31 19.81 -24.94
CA ASN A 41 -19.10 20.82 -25.62
C ASN A 41 -19.58 21.94 -24.71
N ASP A 42 -19.96 21.62 -23.48
CA ASP A 42 -20.32 22.63 -22.48
C ASP A 42 -19.12 23.50 -22.08
N MET A 43 -17.90 22.94 -22.07
CA MET A 43 -16.68 23.72 -21.83
C MET A 43 -16.33 24.63 -23.02
N LEU A 44 -16.49 24.15 -24.26
CA LEU A 44 -16.33 24.97 -25.48
C LEU A 44 -17.30 26.15 -25.48
N LYS A 45 -18.59 25.89 -25.22
CA LYS A 45 -19.64 26.93 -25.17
C LYS A 45 -19.38 28.00 -24.11
N LYS A 46 -18.70 27.63 -23.01
CA LYS A 46 -18.33 28.55 -21.95
C LYS A 46 -17.03 29.33 -22.25
N ASN A 47 -16.49 29.23 -23.46
CA ASN A 47 -15.21 29.82 -23.89
C ASN A 47 -14.03 29.47 -22.99
N ILE A 48 -14.13 28.38 -22.22
CA ILE A 48 -13.08 27.98 -21.31
C ILE A 48 -11.83 27.59 -22.11
N ILE A 49 -12.01 26.99 -23.29
CA ILE A 49 -10.93 26.46 -24.15
C ILE A 49 -10.23 27.55 -24.97
N VAL A 50 -10.94 28.61 -25.38
CA VAL A 50 -10.42 29.68 -26.26
C VAL A 50 -9.38 30.57 -25.56
N ASP A 51 -9.49 30.75 -24.25
CA ASP A 51 -8.47 31.46 -23.46
C ASP A 51 -7.14 30.66 -23.36
N PHE A 52 -7.13 29.35 -23.65
CA PHE A 52 -5.93 28.50 -23.57
C PHE A 52 -5.09 28.47 -24.85
N ASP A 53 -5.67 28.67 -26.04
CA ASP A 53 -4.89 28.82 -27.28
C ASP A 53 -4.00 30.07 -27.22
N SER A 54 -4.43 31.09 -26.46
CA SER A 54 -3.63 32.28 -26.17
C SER A 54 -2.47 32.02 -25.18
N ALA A 55 -2.47 30.87 -24.50
CA ALA A 55 -1.46 30.43 -23.54
C ALA A 55 -0.43 29.44 -24.14
N ILE A 56 -0.50 29.15 -25.44
CA ILE A 56 0.41 28.23 -26.18
C ILE A 56 1.91 28.65 -26.14
N GLY A 57 2.24 29.81 -25.55
CA GLY A 57 3.61 30.25 -25.25
C GLY A 57 4.07 30.06 -23.80
N MET A 58 3.28 29.43 -22.91
CA MET A 58 3.62 29.26 -21.50
C MET A 58 4.08 27.82 -21.19
N ASP A 59 5.06 27.70 -20.29
CA ASP A 59 5.62 26.44 -19.81
C ASP A 59 4.55 25.66 -19.02
N PHE A 60 3.78 24.81 -19.71
CA PHE A 60 2.69 24.03 -19.12
C PHE A 60 3.25 22.99 -18.16
N ASN A 61 2.63 22.85 -16.99
CA ASN A 61 2.96 21.77 -16.07
C ASN A 61 2.38 20.41 -16.53
N SER A 62 2.89 19.31 -15.99
CA SER A 62 2.54 17.95 -16.41
C SER A 62 1.04 17.64 -16.39
N PHE A 63 0.26 18.29 -15.51
CA PHE A 63 -1.20 18.13 -15.46
C PHE A 63 -1.89 18.71 -16.69
N GLN A 64 -1.50 19.93 -17.05
CA GLN A 64 -2.09 20.64 -18.19
C GLN A 64 -1.80 19.90 -19.49
N LYS A 65 -0.63 19.27 -19.61
CA LYS A 65 -0.29 18.40 -20.74
C LYS A 65 -1.17 17.14 -20.81
N ILE A 66 -1.43 16.48 -19.68
CA ILE A 66 -2.29 15.28 -19.63
C ILE A 66 -3.75 15.61 -19.92
N PHE A 67 -4.20 16.74 -19.38
CA PHE A 67 -5.50 17.28 -19.69
C PHE A 67 -5.61 17.59 -21.19
N PHE A 68 -4.57 18.17 -21.79
CA PHE A 68 -4.54 18.43 -23.23
C PHE A 68 -4.55 17.16 -24.08
N GLU A 69 -3.72 16.16 -23.75
CA GLU A 69 -3.73 14.86 -24.43
C GLU A 69 -5.09 14.13 -24.27
N PHE A 70 -5.78 14.30 -23.13
CA PHE A 70 -7.16 13.81 -22.96
C PHE A 70 -8.14 14.52 -23.89
N PHE A 71 -7.97 15.82 -24.05
CA PHE A 71 -8.81 16.66 -24.89
C PHE A 71 -8.62 16.34 -26.38
N GLU A 72 -7.37 16.20 -26.85
CA GLU A 72 -7.08 15.78 -28.22
C GLU A 72 -7.65 14.39 -28.52
N LEU A 73 -7.50 13.43 -27.60
CA LEU A 73 -8.06 12.10 -27.77
C LEU A 73 -9.60 12.10 -27.79
N SER A 74 -10.24 12.96 -27.01
CA SER A 74 -11.70 13.12 -27.01
C SER A 74 -12.22 13.84 -28.27
N ALA A 75 -11.46 14.80 -28.82
CA ALA A 75 -11.79 15.50 -30.05
C ALA A 75 -11.59 14.62 -31.31
N VAL A 76 -10.55 13.77 -31.33
CA VAL A 76 -10.36 12.75 -32.37
C VAL A 76 -11.49 11.72 -32.34
N GLN A 77 -11.98 11.35 -31.15
CA GLN A 77 -13.14 10.47 -30.99
C GLN A 77 -14.44 11.09 -31.54
N GLU A 78 -14.65 12.39 -31.34
CA GLU A 78 -15.81 13.10 -31.91
C GLU A 78 -15.75 13.14 -33.44
N LYS A 79 -14.58 13.36 -34.04
CA LYS A 79 -14.43 13.34 -35.50
C LYS A 79 -14.76 11.96 -36.08
N LEU A 80 -14.33 10.89 -35.42
CA LEU A 80 -14.63 9.50 -35.81
C LEU A 80 -16.12 9.13 -35.63
N LEU A 81 -16.78 9.68 -34.61
CA LEU A 81 -18.22 9.45 -34.34
C LEU A 81 -19.14 10.34 -35.20
N SER A 82 -18.73 11.56 -35.53
CA SER A 82 -19.50 12.52 -36.34
C SER A 82 -19.39 12.26 -37.85
N GLU A 83 -18.27 11.70 -38.33
CA GLU A 83 -18.12 11.27 -39.73
C GLU A 83 -18.94 10.00 -40.06
N LYS A 84 -19.41 9.24 -39.06
CA LYS A 84 -20.10 7.95 -39.26
C LYS A 84 -21.56 7.96 -38.77
N ASN A 85 -22.38 8.77 -39.44
CA ASN A 85 -23.83 8.59 -39.53
C ASN A 85 -24.25 7.57 -40.63
N LYS A 86 -23.39 6.58 -40.98
CA LYS A 86 -23.70 5.56 -41.99
C LYS A 86 -23.20 4.17 -41.56
N ASN A 87 -24.07 3.43 -40.87
CA ASN A 87 -24.23 1.97 -40.88
C ASN A 87 -22.97 1.06 -40.99
N GLU A 88 -21.99 1.18 -40.10
CA GLU A 88 -20.96 0.15 -39.94
C GLU A 88 -20.56 -0.05 -38.46
N ASP A 89 -20.37 -1.30 -38.06
CA ASP A 89 -19.82 -1.69 -36.76
C ASP A 89 -18.39 -1.13 -36.60
N ILE A 90 -18.15 -0.44 -35.49
CA ILE A 90 -16.88 0.25 -35.19
C ILE A 90 -15.88 -0.75 -34.61
N ASP A 91 -14.67 -0.85 -35.17
CA ASP A 91 -13.53 -1.47 -34.51
C ASP A 91 -13.01 -0.54 -33.39
N ILE A 92 -13.53 -0.75 -32.18
CA ILE A 92 -13.22 0.03 -30.97
C ILE A 92 -11.83 -0.33 -30.40
N SER A 93 -11.11 -1.29 -31.00
CA SER A 93 -9.88 -1.84 -30.43
C SER A 93 -8.71 -0.85 -30.42
N GLY A 94 -8.59 0.03 -31.42
CA GLY A 94 -7.60 1.10 -31.46
C GLY A 94 -7.88 2.22 -30.45
N ILE A 95 -9.14 2.65 -30.38
CA ILE A 95 -9.63 3.70 -29.47
C ILE A 95 -9.43 3.30 -28.00
N SER A 96 -9.62 2.01 -27.72
CA SER A 96 -9.36 1.43 -26.41
C SER A 96 -7.90 1.61 -25.99
N LYS A 97 -6.93 1.38 -26.89
CA LYS A 97 -5.49 1.45 -26.60
C LYS A 97 -5.01 2.85 -26.24
N ASP A 98 -5.42 3.88 -26.99
CA ASP A 98 -4.99 5.25 -26.72
C ASP A 98 -5.59 5.80 -25.42
N PHE A 99 -6.86 5.49 -25.15
CA PHE A 99 -7.48 5.80 -23.86
C PHE A 99 -6.75 5.09 -22.70
N TYR A 100 -6.36 3.83 -22.87
CA TYR A 100 -5.57 3.11 -21.87
C TYR A 100 -4.19 3.75 -21.64
N LYS A 101 -3.51 4.14 -22.71
CA LYS A 101 -2.22 4.84 -22.62
C LYS A 101 -2.37 6.13 -21.83
N LEU A 102 -3.37 6.94 -22.15
CA LEU A 102 -3.65 8.19 -21.45
C LEU A 102 -4.02 7.97 -19.98
N LYS A 103 -4.84 6.95 -19.69
CA LYS A 103 -5.14 6.53 -18.31
C LYS A 103 -3.85 6.23 -17.53
N LEU A 104 -2.90 5.52 -18.13
CA LEU A 104 -1.61 5.23 -17.50
C LEU A 104 -0.80 6.52 -17.24
N VAL A 105 -0.77 7.46 -18.18
CA VAL A 105 -0.10 8.76 -17.99
C VAL A 105 -0.75 9.54 -16.84
N TYR A 106 -2.08 9.61 -16.79
CA TYR A 106 -2.81 10.26 -15.70
C TYR A 106 -2.56 9.60 -14.33
N LEU A 107 -2.56 8.26 -14.28
CA LEU A 107 -2.21 7.52 -13.07
C LEU A 107 -0.80 7.85 -12.59
N ASN A 108 0.18 7.94 -13.50
CA ASN A 108 1.56 8.31 -13.17
C ASN A 108 1.67 9.75 -12.65
N TYR A 109 0.90 10.68 -13.20
CA TYR A 109 0.80 12.04 -12.67
C TYR A 109 0.25 12.06 -11.24
N LYS A 110 -0.88 11.38 -10.99
CA LYS A 110 -1.46 11.26 -9.65
C LYS A 110 -0.49 10.63 -8.65
N LYS A 111 0.25 9.59 -9.06
CA LYS A 111 1.32 8.97 -8.26
C LYS A 111 2.41 9.99 -7.90
N SER A 112 2.85 10.78 -8.88
CA SER A 112 3.86 11.84 -8.68
C SER A 112 3.38 12.90 -7.71
N MET A 113 2.10 13.30 -7.76
CA MET A 113 1.52 14.22 -6.77
C MET A 113 1.55 13.65 -5.35
N GLN A 114 1.23 12.36 -5.18
CA GLN A 114 1.30 11.72 -3.86
C GLN A 114 2.75 11.64 -3.36
N ILE A 115 3.72 11.38 -4.24
CA ILE A 115 5.16 11.43 -3.90
C ILE A 115 5.55 12.82 -3.43
N ASN A 116 5.16 13.87 -4.15
CA ASN A 116 5.43 15.25 -3.74
C ASN A 116 4.80 15.56 -2.37
N ARG A 117 3.55 15.15 -2.14
CA ARG A 117 2.90 15.30 -0.82
C ARG A 117 3.67 14.59 0.29
N ILE A 118 4.21 13.39 0.03
CA ILE A 118 5.05 12.65 0.99
C ILE A 118 6.35 13.42 1.27
N LEU A 119 7.00 13.97 0.22
CA LEU A 119 8.23 14.75 0.34
C LEU A 119 8.00 16.09 1.06
N ASP A 120 6.89 16.77 0.82
CA ASP A 120 6.54 18.03 1.48
C ASP A 120 6.35 17.85 2.99
N LEU A 121 5.91 16.66 3.42
CA LEU A 121 5.80 16.29 4.83
C LEU A 121 7.16 15.98 5.47
N TYR A 122 8.23 15.81 4.68
CA TYR A 122 9.54 15.39 5.19
C TYR A 122 10.10 16.35 6.23
N THR A 123 10.05 17.66 5.99
CA THR A 123 10.52 18.68 6.95
C THR A 123 9.75 18.60 8.27
N LYS A 124 8.44 18.32 8.22
CA LYS A 124 7.61 18.14 9.42
C LYS A 124 8.01 16.86 10.16
N ILE A 125 8.26 15.77 9.44
CA ILE A 125 8.74 14.50 10.00
C ILE A 125 10.10 14.69 10.68
N GLU A 126 11.05 15.40 10.05
CA GLU A 126 12.37 15.69 10.65
C GLU A 126 12.24 16.52 11.93
N LYS A 127 11.37 17.53 11.93
CA LYS A 127 11.11 18.35 13.12
C LYS A 127 10.54 17.51 14.27
N VAL A 128 9.56 16.65 13.97
CA VAL A 128 9.01 15.72 14.95
C VAL A 128 10.11 14.77 15.44
N ASN A 129 10.95 14.27 14.52
CA ASN A 129 11.99 13.30 14.84
C ASN A 129 13.18 13.83 15.63
N SER A 130 13.42 15.13 15.57
CA SER A 130 14.48 15.81 16.31
C SER A 130 14.04 16.34 17.68
N SER A 131 12.74 16.35 17.97
CA SER A 131 12.19 16.91 19.21
C SER A 131 12.18 15.90 20.36
N LYS A 132 12.72 16.32 21.51
CA LYS A 132 12.69 15.56 22.78
C LYS A 132 11.28 15.32 23.32
N GLU A 133 10.31 16.12 22.92
CA GLU A 133 8.90 15.95 23.28
C GLU A 133 8.30 14.69 22.64
N PHE A 134 8.77 14.35 21.45
CA PHE A 134 8.23 13.27 20.63
C PHE A 134 9.15 12.04 20.57
N HIS A 135 10.40 12.15 21.02
CA HIS A 135 11.38 11.07 21.02
C HIS A 135 11.98 10.85 22.39
N ASN A 136 11.72 9.66 22.93
CA ASN A 136 12.40 9.15 24.11
C ASN A 136 12.81 7.69 23.86
N LYS A 137 13.63 7.51 22.83
CA LYS A 137 14.11 6.20 22.40
C LYS A 137 15.47 5.92 22.99
N ILE A 138 15.57 4.86 23.77
CA ILE A 138 16.85 4.34 24.28
C ILE A 138 17.14 3.03 23.54
N PRO A 139 18.21 2.95 22.72
CA PRO A 139 18.60 1.69 22.08
C PRO A 139 18.81 0.61 23.13
N ILE A 140 18.33 -0.60 22.87
CA ILE A 140 18.53 -1.74 23.76
C ILE A 140 18.92 -3.00 22.98
N GLU A 141 19.54 -3.92 23.71
CA GLU A 141 19.74 -5.30 23.29
C GLU A 141 19.06 -6.23 24.30
N THR A 142 18.62 -7.40 23.83
CA THR A 142 18.02 -8.41 24.69
C THR A 142 18.42 -9.80 24.19
N ASN A 143 18.66 -10.70 25.14
CA ASN A 143 18.94 -12.11 24.86
C ASN A 143 17.66 -12.97 24.85
N LYS A 144 16.50 -12.37 25.13
CA LYS A 144 15.22 -13.08 25.08
C LYS A 144 14.77 -13.28 23.64
N ASN A 145 14.09 -14.40 23.40
CA ASN A 145 13.38 -14.63 22.14
C ASN A 145 12.26 -13.58 21.98
N LEU A 146 12.24 -12.95 20.81
CA LEU A 146 11.34 -11.86 20.47
C LEU A 146 10.06 -12.39 19.83
N ILE A 147 8.91 -11.86 20.26
CA ILE A 147 7.59 -12.14 19.69
C ILE A 147 7.02 -10.84 19.13
N TYR A 148 6.69 -10.84 17.84
CA TYR A 148 5.94 -9.76 17.21
C TYR A 148 4.49 -10.19 16.99
N LEU A 149 3.55 -9.36 17.42
CA LEU A 149 2.12 -9.62 17.27
C LEU A 149 1.53 -8.67 16.23
N ASP A 150 0.81 -9.25 15.28
CA ASP A 150 -0.09 -8.50 14.41
C ASP A 150 -1.21 -7.83 15.24
N ASN A 151 -1.75 -6.74 14.73
CA ASN A 151 -2.76 -5.96 15.45
C ASN A 151 -4.09 -6.69 15.63
N ASN A 152 -4.44 -7.59 14.72
CA ASN A 152 -5.61 -8.46 14.90
C ASN A 152 -5.47 -9.35 16.16
N VAL A 153 -4.26 -9.82 16.46
CA VAL A 153 -3.96 -10.58 17.68
C VAL A 153 -4.00 -9.67 18.90
N ILE A 154 -3.40 -8.48 18.83
CA ILE A 154 -3.43 -7.51 19.94
C ILE A 154 -4.87 -7.15 20.30
N THR A 155 -5.72 -6.90 19.29
CA THR A 155 -7.14 -6.58 19.49
C THR A 155 -7.89 -7.72 20.18
N GLU A 156 -7.62 -8.97 19.81
CA GLU A 156 -8.20 -10.14 20.50
C GLU A 156 -7.72 -10.21 21.97
N LEU A 157 -6.42 -9.99 22.23
CA LEU A 157 -5.86 -9.96 23.58
C LEU A 157 -6.49 -8.86 24.45
N GLU A 158 -6.76 -7.68 23.89
CA GLU A 158 -7.39 -6.56 24.61
C GLU A 158 -8.77 -6.92 25.17
N THR A 159 -9.47 -7.88 24.54
CA THR A 159 -10.82 -8.35 24.91
C THR A 159 -10.83 -9.63 25.74
N ASN A 160 -9.69 -10.32 25.89
CA ASN A 160 -9.57 -11.58 26.59
C ASN A 160 -8.47 -11.52 27.67
N GLU A 161 -8.86 -11.12 28.88
CA GLU A 161 -7.93 -10.93 30.01
C GLU A 161 -7.15 -12.20 30.38
N ASN A 162 -7.77 -13.39 30.31
CA ASN A 162 -7.10 -14.64 30.63
C ASN A 162 -5.95 -14.93 29.66
N LEU A 163 -6.20 -14.73 28.37
CA LEU A 163 -5.19 -14.91 27.34
C LEU A 163 -4.11 -13.82 27.43
N PHE A 164 -4.49 -12.57 27.65
CA PHE A 164 -3.56 -11.46 27.88
C PHE A 164 -2.60 -11.75 29.04
N ASN A 165 -3.13 -12.19 30.18
CA ASN A 165 -2.33 -12.57 31.35
C ASN A 165 -1.42 -13.77 31.07
N SER A 166 -1.87 -14.73 30.25
CA SER A 166 -1.06 -15.88 29.83
C SER A 166 0.14 -15.45 29.00
N ILE A 167 -0.05 -14.53 28.03
CA ILE A 167 1.06 -13.97 27.23
C ILE A 167 2.00 -13.12 28.09
N ILE A 168 1.48 -12.31 29.02
CA ILE A 168 2.33 -11.56 29.96
C ILE A 168 3.19 -12.48 30.82
N ASN A 169 2.65 -13.62 31.27
CA ASN A 169 3.44 -14.59 32.03
C ASN A 169 4.56 -15.20 31.18
N LEU A 170 4.35 -15.36 29.86
CA LEU A 170 5.39 -15.79 28.92
C LEU A 170 6.49 -14.73 28.73
N ASN A 171 6.25 -13.44 28.98
CA ASN A 171 7.28 -12.39 28.92
C ASN A 171 8.42 -12.58 29.94
N LYS A 172 8.30 -13.51 30.89
CA LYS A 172 9.43 -13.94 31.73
C LYS A 172 10.52 -14.59 30.88
N LYS A 173 10.14 -15.35 29.85
CA LYS A 173 11.03 -16.10 28.95
C LYS A 173 11.20 -15.42 27.59
N PHE A 174 10.12 -14.84 27.07
CA PHE A 174 10.09 -14.13 25.80
C PHE A 174 10.04 -12.61 26.00
N GLN A 175 10.16 -11.86 24.91
CA GLN A 175 9.91 -10.42 24.91
C GLN A 175 8.96 -10.10 23.75
N VAL A 176 7.70 -9.78 24.09
CA VAL A 176 6.78 -9.21 23.10
C VAL A 176 7.22 -7.80 22.76
N ILE A 177 7.24 -7.46 21.48
CA ILE A 177 7.65 -6.14 20.98
C ILE A 177 6.53 -5.51 20.13
N TYR A 178 6.46 -4.19 20.13
CA TYR A 178 5.56 -3.44 19.24
C TYR A 178 6.33 -2.71 18.14
N SER A 179 5.64 -2.19 17.13
CA SER A 179 6.19 -1.28 16.13
C SER A 179 5.35 -0.01 16.04
N PRO A 180 5.84 1.05 15.34
CA PRO A 180 5.03 2.22 15.02
C PRO A 180 3.66 1.85 14.46
N MET A 181 3.56 0.73 13.75
CA MET A 181 2.32 0.41 13.08
C MET A 181 1.27 -0.27 13.95
N ASN A 182 1.68 -0.87 15.08
CA ASN A 182 0.71 -1.20 16.12
C ASN A 182 0.02 0.07 16.64
N ILE A 183 0.79 1.15 16.77
CA ILE A 183 0.29 2.43 17.26
C ILE A 183 -0.58 3.14 16.24
N GLU A 184 -0.22 3.08 14.96
CA GLU A 184 -1.04 3.66 13.89
C GLU A 184 -2.42 3.04 13.81
N GLU A 185 -2.52 1.73 13.94
CA GLU A 185 -3.81 1.06 13.93
C GLU A 185 -4.64 1.38 15.15
N ILE A 186 -4.03 1.51 16.35
CA ILE A 186 -4.71 2.04 17.54
C ILE A 186 -5.24 3.44 17.26
N ALA A 187 -4.42 4.34 16.69
CA ALA A 187 -4.82 5.73 16.43
C ALA A 187 -5.96 5.87 15.41
N LYS A 188 -6.16 4.88 14.55
CA LYS A 188 -7.22 4.87 13.52
C LYS A 188 -8.58 4.36 14.01
N ARG A 189 -8.64 3.77 15.20
CA ARG A 189 -9.90 3.21 15.74
C ARG A 189 -10.89 4.33 15.98
N LYS A 190 -12.10 4.20 15.43
CA LYS A 190 -13.19 5.17 15.65
C LYS A 190 -13.92 4.75 16.93
N ASN A 191 -13.84 5.56 17.98
CA ASN A 191 -14.53 5.38 19.28
C ASN A 191 -13.89 4.38 20.26
N SER A 192 -12.57 4.32 20.34
CA SER A 192 -11.89 3.56 21.41
C SER A 192 -11.14 4.47 22.36
N ASP A 193 -11.00 4.04 23.62
CA ASP A 193 -10.06 4.64 24.54
C ASP A 193 -8.62 4.28 24.10
N HIS A 194 -8.01 5.19 23.35
CA HIS A 194 -6.63 5.01 22.86
C HIS A 194 -5.64 4.94 24.02
N ILE A 195 -5.89 5.63 25.13
CA ILE A 195 -4.98 5.63 26.28
C ILE A 195 -5.01 4.26 26.95
N GLU A 196 -6.18 3.66 27.13
CA GLU A 196 -6.29 2.30 27.66
C GLU A 196 -5.57 1.29 26.75
N ALA A 197 -5.78 1.35 25.44
CA ALA A 197 -5.10 0.47 24.49
C ALA A 197 -3.56 0.63 24.52
N LEU A 198 -3.07 1.87 24.60
CA LEU A 198 -1.63 2.15 24.70
C LEU A 198 -1.05 1.64 26.03
N ASN A 199 -1.79 1.75 27.13
CA ASN A 199 -1.37 1.21 28.44
C ASN A 199 -1.32 -0.33 28.42
N LYS A 200 -2.32 -0.98 27.82
CA LYS A 200 -2.29 -2.45 27.62
C LYS A 200 -1.10 -2.87 26.77
N LEU A 201 -0.82 -2.14 25.68
CA LEU A 201 0.34 -2.41 24.83
C LEU A 201 1.67 -2.18 25.56
N SER A 202 1.78 -1.12 26.37
CA SER A 202 2.94 -0.84 27.22
C SER A 202 3.20 -2.01 28.18
N ASN A 203 2.17 -2.44 28.91
CA ASN A 203 2.24 -3.59 29.82
C ASN A 203 2.65 -4.88 29.11
N LEU A 204 2.12 -5.11 27.90
CA LEU A 204 2.42 -6.29 27.10
C LEU A 204 3.88 -6.30 26.60
N THR A 205 4.45 -5.13 26.31
CA THR A 205 5.73 -5.00 25.60
C THR A 205 6.87 -4.52 26.50
N ASN A 206 6.59 -4.17 27.75
CA ASN A 206 7.53 -3.49 28.65
C ASN A 206 8.19 -2.26 27.99
N ASP A 207 7.41 -1.54 27.18
CA ASP A 207 7.86 -0.40 26.37
C ASP A 207 8.97 -0.73 25.36
N ILE A 208 9.12 -2.00 24.97
CA ILE A 208 10.11 -2.39 23.97
C ILE A 208 9.46 -2.40 22.59
N GLY A 209 9.91 -1.47 21.74
CA GLY A 209 9.48 -1.39 20.35
C GLY A 209 10.63 -1.68 19.38
N VAL A 210 10.26 -2.10 18.17
CA VAL A 210 11.15 -2.25 17.02
C VAL A 210 10.93 -1.09 16.06
N PHE A 211 12.02 -0.42 15.69
CA PHE A 211 11.97 0.81 14.90
C PHE A 211 13.07 0.82 13.85
N ARG A 212 12.84 1.63 12.81
CA ARG A 212 13.89 2.08 11.90
C ARG A 212 14.79 3.07 12.63
N SER A 213 16.10 2.82 12.62
CA SER A 213 17.14 3.74 13.10
C SER A 213 17.57 4.72 12.01
N SER A 214 18.32 5.75 12.40
CA SER A 214 18.85 6.77 11.47
C SER A 214 19.86 6.20 10.46
N ASP A 215 20.55 5.11 10.79
CA ASP A 215 21.46 4.39 9.89
C ASP A 215 20.75 3.33 9.02
N ASP A 216 19.44 3.48 8.85
CA ASP A 216 18.59 2.63 8.02
C ASP A 216 18.54 1.15 8.46
N LYS A 217 18.71 0.87 9.76
CA LYS A 217 18.58 -0.49 10.31
C LYS A 217 17.31 -0.67 11.10
N ILE A 218 16.95 -1.93 11.37
CA ILE A 218 15.84 -2.28 12.24
C ILE A 218 16.39 -2.69 13.61
N MET A 219 16.08 -1.89 14.62
CA MET A 219 16.65 -1.99 15.97
C MET A 219 15.58 -1.94 17.05
N LEU A 220 15.92 -2.46 18.23
CA LEU A 220 15.07 -2.38 19.41
C LEU A 220 15.36 -1.10 20.19
N PHE A 221 14.29 -0.48 20.67
CA PHE A 221 14.36 0.67 21.53
C PHE A 221 13.38 0.51 22.68
N LYS A 222 13.77 1.00 23.85
CA LYS A 222 12.85 1.25 24.95
C LYS A 222 12.24 2.63 24.76
N GLU A 223 10.93 2.67 24.55
CA GLU A 223 10.12 3.87 24.40
C GLU A 223 8.67 3.54 24.76
N HIS A 224 8.04 4.36 25.61
CA HIS A 224 6.62 4.18 25.92
C HIS A 224 5.75 4.43 24.67
N PRO A 225 4.75 3.57 24.36
CA PRO A 225 3.88 3.68 23.19
C PRO A 225 3.27 5.08 22.94
N ILE A 226 3.01 5.84 24.00
CA ILE A 226 2.48 7.21 23.93
C ILE A 226 3.33 8.16 23.09
N TYR A 227 4.67 8.02 23.09
CA TYR A 227 5.55 8.88 22.28
C TYR A 227 5.34 8.61 20.80
N SER A 228 5.24 7.32 20.41
CA SER A 228 4.88 6.93 19.05
C SER A 228 3.50 7.45 18.65
N TYR A 229 2.54 7.41 19.57
CA TYR A 229 1.18 7.87 19.32
C TYR A 229 1.14 9.38 19.07
N ASN A 230 1.85 10.17 19.88
CA ASN A 230 1.95 11.62 19.69
C ASN A 230 2.60 11.98 18.33
N ARG A 231 3.58 11.20 17.87
CA ARG A 231 4.16 11.38 16.51
C ARG A 231 3.12 11.14 15.41
N ILE A 232 2.26 10.14 15.59
CA ILE A 232 1.21 9.82 14.61
C ILE A 232 0.15 10.92 14.56
N LEU A 233 -0.25 11.45 15.72
CA LEU A 233 -1.18 12.59 15.77
C LEU A 233 -0.60 13.83 15.08
N GLU A 234 0.69 14.08 15.26
CA GLU A 234 1.33 15.28 14.72
C GLU A 234 1.51 15.20 13.19
N VAL A 235 2.00 14.08 12.65
CA VAL A 235 2.33 13.98 11.21
C VAL A 235 1.90 12.66 10.55
N GLY A 236 1.62 11.61 11.34
CA GLY A 236 1.33 10.27 10.82
C GLY A 236 0.06 10.21 9.96
N PHE A 237 -1.03 10.87 10.34
CA PHE A 237 -2.27 10.79 9.56
C PHE A 237 -2.13 11.32 8.13
N ASP A 238 -1.51 12.49 7.95
CA ASP A 238 -1.32 13.09 6.63
C ASP A 238 -0.38 12.25 5.76
N LEU A 239 0.69 11.74 6.35
CA LEU A 239 1.66 10.89 5.67
C LEU A 239 1.02 9.57 5.23
N ASN A 240 0.29 8.93 6.14
CA ASN A 240 -0.32 7.63 5.89
C ASN A 240 -1.42 7.74 4.84
N GLU A 241 -2.21 8.82 4.86
CA GLU A 241 -3.17 9.07 3.79
C GLU A 241 -2.49 9.18 2.42
N ALA A 242 -1.38 9.93 2.33
CA ALA A 242 -0.64 10.09 1.08
C ALA A 242 -0.05 8.76 0.58
N VAL A 243 0.55 7.97 1.47
CA VAL A 243 1.10 6.64 1.17
C VAL A 243 -0.01 5.67 0.75
N GLU A 244 -1.13 5.63 1.46
CA GLU A 244 -2.29 4.82 1.12
C GLU A 244 -2.87 5.16 -0.25
N ASN A 245 -3.01 6.46 -0.55
CA ASN A 245 -3.50 6.92 -1.84
C ASN A 245 -2.53 6.57 -2.96
N TYR A 246 -1.21 6.69 -2.74
CA TYR A 246 -0.21 6.21 -3.68
C TYR A 246 -0.37 4.70 -3.96
N ARG A 247 -0.51 3.86 -2.92
CA ARG A 247 -0.67 2.41 -3.11
C ARG A 247 -1.99 2.04 -3.79
N LEU A 248 -3.06 2.79 -3.53
CA LEU A 248 -4.33 2.66 -4.27
C LEU A 248 -4.12 2.88 -5.77
N LEU A 249 -3.38 3.92 -6.16
CA LEU A 249 -3.08 4.21 -7.56
C LEU A 249 -2.25 3.10 -8.21
N VAL A 250 -1.24 2.57 -7.52
CA VAL A 250 -0.46 1.40 -8.00
C VAL A 250 -1.35 0.18 -8.20
N SER A 251 -2.30 -0.08 -7.29
CA SER A 251 -3.23 -1.20 -7.42
C SER A 251 -4.14 -1.09 -8.66
N LEU A 252 -4.40 0.14 -9.13
CA LEU A 252 -5.22 0.41 -10.29
C LEU A 252 -4.46 0.17 -11.60
N ASP A 253 -3.14 0.41 -11.64
CA ASP A 253 -2.30 -0.04 -12.77
C ASP A 253 -2.49 -1.55 -12.99
N ASN A 254 -2.49 -2.32 -11.91
CA ASN A 254 -2.61 -3.78 -11.96
C ASN A 254 -3.94 -4.26 -12.55
N THR A 255 -5.01 -3.46 -12.49
CA THR A 255 -6.29 -3.82 -13.09
C THR A 255 -6.27 -3.80 -14.62
N THR A 256 -5.34 -3.04 -15.22
CA THR A 256 -5.21 -2.96 -16.68
C THR A 256 -4.48 -4.17 -17.28
N ASP A 257 -3.53 -4.77 -16.54
CA ASP A 257 -2.71 -5.90 -16.98
C ASP A 257 -3.22 -7.28 -16.49
N SER A 258 -4.15 -7.31 -15.52
CA SER A 258 -4.54 -8.53 -14.79
C SER A 258 -5.69 -9.34 -15.39
N ASN A 259 -6.15 -9.04 -16.61
CA ASN A 259 -7.23 -9.80 -17.25
C ASN A 259 -6.92 -11.31 -17.31
N ASN A 260 -5.64 -11.69 -17.43
CA ASN A 260 -5.22 -13.10 -17.44
C ASN A 260 -5.25 -13.79 -16.07
N TYR A 261 -5.18 -13.04 -14.96
CA TYR A 261 -5.10 -13.58 -13.59
C TYR A 261 -6.41 -13.43 -12.81
N ASN A 262 -7.40 -12.73 -13.37
CA ASN A 262 -8.71 -12.54 -12.77
C ASN A 262 -9.75 -13.60 -13.19
N THR A 263 -9.36 -14.66 -13.90
CA THR A 263 -10.27 -15.76 -14.22
C THR A 263 -10.51 -16.64 -13.00
N GLN A 264 -11.71 -17.23 -12.90
CA GLN A 264 -12.03 -18.15 -11.81
C GLN A 264 -11.11 -19.38 -11.83
N GLN A 265 -10.84 -19.93 -13.01
CA GLN A 265 -9.95 -21.07 -13.19
C GLN A 265 -8.53 -20.78 -12.69
N HIS A 266 -7.95 -19.62 -13.07
CA HIS A 266 -6.62 -19.22 -12.57
C HIS A 266 -6.62 -19.08 -11.05
N ARG A 267 -7.63 -18.42 -10.48
CA ARG A 267 -7.72 -18.27 -9.03
C ARG A 267 -7.85 -19.61 -8.30
N GLN A 268 -8.63 -20.55 -8.81
CA GLN A 268 -8.74 -21.88 -8.22
C GLN A 268 -7.39 -22.61 -8.28
N TYR A 269 -6.72 -22.58 -9.42
CA TYR A 269 -5.41 -23.20 -9.61
C TYR A 269 -4.32 -22.60 -8.71
N ILE A 270 -4.24 -21.27 -8.61
CA ILE A 270 -3.18 -20.66 -7.80
C ILE A 270 -3.43 -20.83 -6.31
N ASN A 271 -4.69 -20.86 -5.88
CA ASN A 271 -5.05 -21.02 -4.47
C ASN A 271 -5.15 -22.49 -4.00
N SER A 272 -5.12 -23.46 -4.91
CA SER A 272 -4.94 -24.88 -4.54
C SER A 272 -3.50 -25.21 -4.12
N ASN A 273 -2.57 -24.29 -4.33
CA ASN A 273 -1.17 -24.44 -3.96
C ASN A 273 -0.90 -23.75 -2.61
N ASP A 274 -0.65 -24.52 -1.55
CA ASP A 274 -0.27 -23.94 -0.25
C ASP A 274 1.06 -23.18 -0.30
N ASN A 275 1.95 -23.56 -1.22
CA ASN A 275 3.18 -22.83 -1.49
C ASN A 275 3.44 -22.74 -3.00
N ILE A 276 3.14 -21.58 -3.60
CA ILE A 276 3.17 -21.40 -5.05
C ILE A 276 4.58 -21.50 -5.67
N ILE A 277 5.64 -21.40 -4.86
CA ILE A 277 7.01 -21.50 -5.38
C ILE A 277 7.44 -22.94 -5.67
N ASN A 278 6.71 -23.93 -5.14
CA ASN A 278 6.98 -25.35 -5.34
C ASN A 278 6.41 -25.88 -6.67
N ASP A 279 5.38 -25.21 -7.22
CA ASP A 279 4.82 -25.55 -8.53
C ASP A 279 5.53 -24.74 -9.62
N ASN A 280 6.09 -25.43 -10.62
CA ASN A 280 6.89 -24.82 -11.68
C ASN A 280 6.15 -23.75 -12.50
N LYS A 281 4.85 -23.95 -12.74
CA LYS A 281 4.05 -23.01 -13.54
C LYS A 281 3.69 -21.78 -12.71
N CYS A 282 3.28 -21.97 -11.46
CA CYS A 282 3.02 -20.90 -10.51
C CYS A 282 4.29 -20.08 -10.25
N ARG A 283 5.43 -20.74 -10.06
CA ARG A 283 6.74 -20.09 -9.90
C ARG A 283 7.10 -19.18 -11.07
N LYS A 284 6.92 -19.65 -12.32
CA LYS A 284 7.17 -18.83 -13.52
C LYS A 284 6.25 -17.60 -13.58
N ILE A 285 4.96 -17.79 -13.30
CA ILE A 285 3.97 -16.70 -13.29
C ILE A 285 4.32 -15.68 -12.20
N PHE A 286 4.67 -16.16 -11.01
CA PHE A 286 5.05 -15.32 -9.88
C PHE A 286 6.36 -14.57 -10.15
N SER A 287 7.38 -15.21 -10.71
CA SER A 287 8.62 -14.54 -11.08
C SER A 287 8.40 -13.39 -12.07
N LYS A 288 7.53 -13.56 -13.08
CA LYS A 288 7.16 -12.50 -14.02
C LYS A 288 6.34 -11.37 -13.37
N ALA A 289 5.59 -11.68 -12.32
CA ALA A 289 4.86 -10.69 -11.55
C ALA A 289 5.80 -9.86 -10.68
N VAL A 290 6.69 -10.52 -9.95
CA VAL A 290 7.66 -9.89 -9.03
C VAL A 290 8.62 -8.97 -9.78
N SER A 291 9.08 -9.35 -10.97
CA SER A 291 9.99 -8.53 -11.77
C SER A 291 9.39 -7.21 -12.28
N ARG A 292 8.09 -6.95 -12.02
CA ARG A 292 7.44 -5.67 -12.30
C ARG A 292 7.46 -4.71 -11.12
N TYR A 293 7.82 -5.19 -9.93
CA TYR A 293 7.81 -4.42 -8.70
C TYR A 293 9.21 -4.29 -8.12
N GLY A 294 9.48 -3.15 -7.48
CA GLY A 294 10.75 -2.91 -6.81
C GLY A 294 11.90 -2.80 -7.80
N ARG A 295 12.86 -3.73 -7.71
CA ARG A 295 14.16 -3.67 -8.40
C ARG A 295 14.23 -4.41 -9.74
N ASN A 296 13.08 -4.86 -10.25
CA ASN A 296 12.98 -5.73 -11.42
C ASN A 296 13.76 -7.05 -11.30
N PHE A 297 13.99 -7.50 -10.07
CA PHE A 297 14.60 -8.80 -9.81
C PHE A 297 13.62 -9.92 -10.15
N SER A 298 14.16 -10.98 -10.75
CA SER A 298 13.53 -12.29 -10.85
C SER A 298 13.37 -12.92 -9.45
N LEU A 299 12.52 -13.94 -9.36
CA LEU A 299 12.35 -14.69 -8.11
C LEU A 299 13.66 -15.35 -7.65
N GLU A 300 14.48 -15.83 -8.58
CA GLU A 300 15.78 -16.45 -8.29
C GLU A 300 16.77 -15.44 -7.70
N GLU A 301 16.79 -14.20 -8.19
CA GLU A 301 17.61 -13.14 -7.59
C GLU A 301 17.18 -12.83 -6.16
N TYR A 302 15.87 -12.82 -5.86
CA TYR A 302 15.38 -12.66 -4.48
C TYR A 302 15.81 -13.81 -3.56
N GLU A 303 15.78 -15.05 -4.03
CA GLU A 303 16.20 -16.23 -3.25
C GLU A 303 17.72 -16.25 -2.97
N ASN A 304 18.49 -15.54 -3.78
CA ASN A 304 19.94 -15.47 -3.70
C ASN A 304 20.46 -14.14 -3.13
N LEU A 305 19.59 -13.30 -2.57
CA LEU A 305 20.01 -12.07 -1.89
C LEU A 305 20.95 -12.39 -0.72
N PRO A 306 22.07 -11.66 -0.57
CA PRO A 306 22.94 -11.87 0.57
C PRO A 306 22.26 -11.35 1.85
N PRO A 307 22.41 -12.01 3.00
CA PRO A 307 21.78 -11.59 4.26
C PRO A 307 22.07 -10.12 4.62
N GLU A 308 23.26 -9.64 4.28
CA GLU A 308 23.71 -8.29 4.63
C GLU A 308 22.96 -7.20 3.85
N PHE A 309 22.44 -7.56 2.69
CA PHE A 309 21.58 -6.68 1.91
C PHE A 309 20.27 -6.38 2.64
N LEU A 310 19.71 -7.39 3.33
CA LEU A 310 18.44 -7.28 4.05
C LEU A 310 18.58 -6.60 5.42
N LYS A 311 19.80 -6.27 5.88
CA LYS A 311 20.03 -5.48 7.10
C LYS A 311 19.56 -4.04 6.98
N SER A 312 19.50 -3.50 5.76
CA SER A 312 18.92 -2.17 5.49
C SER A 312 17.40 -2.26 5.43
N TYR A 313 16.71 -1.38 6.17
CA TYR A 313 15.27 -1.23 6.16
C TYR A 313 14.77 -0.95 4.75
N ASN A 314 15.40 -0.03 4.00
CA ASN A 314 14.99 0.27 2.63
C ASN A 314 15.08 -0.95 1.71
N ASN A 315 16.17 -1.74 1.83
CA ASN A 315 16.36 -2.95 1.04
C ASN A 315 15.34 -4.04 1.38
N LEU A 316 15.09 -4.24 2.67
CA LEU A 316 14.11 -5.20 3.15
C LEU A 316 12.69 -4.79 2.74
N ASN A 317 12.31 -3.52 2.95
CA ASN A 317 11.02 -2.98 2.54
C ASN A 317 10.79 -3.18 1.05
N SER A 318 11.74 -2.76 0.21
CA SER A 318 11.65 -2.94 -1.25
C SER A 318 11.45 -4.41 -1.66
N SER A 319 12.06 -5.34 -0.92
CA SER A 319 12.00 -6.77 -1.21
C SER A 319 10.66 -7.38 -0.78
N ILE A 320 10.23 -7.13 0.46
CA ILE A 320 8.93 -7.58 0.98
C ILE A 320 7.80 -6.97 0.14
N TYR A 321 7.87 -5.68 -0.18
CA TYR A 321 6.89 -4.99 -1.01
C TYR A 321 6.75 -5.63 -2.40
N ALA A 322 7.88 -5.90 -3.07
CA ALA A 322 7.86 -6.49 -4.41
C ALA A 322 7.25 -7.91 -4.40
N LEU A 323 7.65 -8.73 -3.43
CA LEU A 323 7.13 -10.10 -3.28
C LEU A 323 5.65 -10.10 -2.92
N MET A 324 5.22 -9.25 -1.98
CA MET A 324 3.81 -9.13 -1.59
C MET A 324 2.94 -8.71 -2.77
N ASN A 325 3.35 -7.67 -3.51
CA ASN A 325 2.60 -7.22 -4.69
C ASN A 325 2.63 -8.26 -5.81
N GLY A 326 3.72 -9.00 -5.98
CA GLY A 326 3.78 -10.12 -6.90
C GLY A 326 2.73 -11.19 -6.58
N LEU A 327 2.59 -11.57 -5.31
CA LEU A 327 1.59 -12.55 -4.85
C LEU A 327 0.17 -12.04 -5.09
N MET A 328 -0.07 -10.77 -4.75
CA MET A 328 -1.36 -10.13 -4.96
C MET A 328 -1.68 -9.98 -6.46
N PHE A 329 -0.69 -9.69 -7.29
CA PHE A 329 -0.89 -9.54 -8.73
C PHE A 329 -1.35 -10.86 -9.39
N VAL A 330 -0.77 -11.98 -8.97
CA VAL A 330 -1.13 -13.31 -9.49
C VAL A 330 -2.41 -13.86 -8.88
N GLY A 331 -3.05 -13.15 -7.93
CA GLY A 331 -4.31 -13.57 -7.33
C GLY A 331 -4.16 -14.58 -6.18
N TYR A 332 -2.96 -14.74 -5.63
CA TYR A 332 -2.70 -15.67 -4.54
C TYR A 332 -3.23 -15.13 -3.21
N GLN A 333 -4.14 -15.88 -2.59
CA GLN A 333 -4.82 -15.55 -1.33
C GLN A 333 -5.42 -14.13 -1.31
N ASN A 334 -5.87 -13.63 -2.45
CA ASN A 334 -6.49 -12.31 -2.54
C ASN A 334 -7.91 -12.29 -2.00
N ASP A 335 -8.33 -11.11 -1.55
CA ASP A 335 -9.75 -10.85 -1.30
C ASP A 335 -10.55 -10.77 -2.60
N LYS A 336 -11.72 -11.41 -2.58
CA LYS A 336 -12.65 -11.46 -3.72
C LYS A 336 -13.18 -10.06 -4.08
N ASN A 337 -13.20 -9.15 -3.10
CA ASN A 337 -13.69 -7.78 -3.24
C ASN A 337 -12.55 -6.81 -2.96
N LYS A 338 -11.91 -6.28 -4.00
CA LYS A 338 -10.91 -5.20 -3.90
C LYS A 338 -11.59 -3.86 -3.57
N LYS A 339 -12.18 -3.73 -2.39
CA LYS A 339 -12.69 -2.44 -1.90
C LYS A 339 -11.50 -1.54 -1.56
N LYS A 340 -11.66 -0.21 -1.70
CA LYS A 340 -10.61 0.78 -1.38
C LYS A 340 -9.99 0.53 0.01
N ASN A 341 -10.81 0.23 1.01
CA ASN A 341 -10.34 -0.03 2.39
C ASN A 341 -9.45 -1.29 2.50
N THR A 342 -9.74 -2.35 1.73
CA THR A 342 -8.93 -3.58 1.70
C THR A 342 -7.58 -3.37 1.01
N ILE A 343 -7.50 -2.47 0.04
CA ILE A 343 -6.23 -2.12 -0.60
C ILE A 343 -5.38 -1.29 0.37
N ARG A 344 -6.02 -0.38 1.12
CA ARG A 344 -5.36 0.43 2.16
C ARG A 344 -4.81 -0.44 3.30
N SER A 345 -5.55 -1.45 3.75
CA SER A 345 -5.05 -2.40 4.77
C SER A 345 -3.84 -3.19 4.30
N GLY A 346 -3.68 -3.45 2.99
CA GLY A 346 -2.45 -4.08 2.47
C GLY A 346 -1.17 -3.25 2.65
N VAL A 347 -1.29 -1.94 2.96
CA VAL A 347 -0.13 -1.12 3.39
C VAL A 347 0.46 -1.69 4.67
N TYR A 348 -0.45 -2.02 5.58
CA TYR A 348 -0.19 -2.41 6.94
C TYR A 348 0.49 -3.79 6.99
N ASP A 349 0.01 -4.75 6.20
CA ASP A 349 0.61 -6.07 6.03
C ASP A 349 2.13 -6.03 5.74
N VAL A 350 2.57 -5.12 4.87
CA VAL A 350 3.99 -5.01 4.49
C VAL A 350 4.86 -4.52 5.65
N GLU A 351 4.41 -3.48 6.35
CA GLU A 351 5.16 -2.95 7.50
C GLU A 351 5.18 -3.93 8.67
N HIS A 352 4.08 -4.65 8.94
CA HIS A 352 4.09 -5.74 9.91
C HIS A 352 5.16 -6.78 9.58
N LEU A 353 5.33 -7.16 8.31
CA LEU A 353 6.38 -8.12 7.92
C LEU A 353 7.79 -7.58 8.08
N ILE A 354 8.00 -6.30 7.79
CA ILE A 354 9.31 -5.66 7.96
C ILE A 354 9.72 -5.71 9.44
N PHE A 355 8.84 -5.29 10.34
CA PHE A 355 9.14 -5.30 11.78
C PHE A 355 9.18 -6.71 12.36
N ALA A 356 8.30 -7.61 11.92
CA ALA A 356 8.30 -9.02 12.30
C ALA A 356 9.61 -9.74 11.92
N SER A 357 10.30 -9.32 10.85
CA SER A 357 11.58 -9.90 10.45
C SER A 357 12.68 -9.79 11.52
N LYS A 358 12.54 -8.86 12.46
CA LYS A 358 13.45 -8.72 13.60
C LYS A 358 13.14 -9.70 14.73
N ALA A 359 11.92 -10.26 14.75
CA ALA A 359 11.46 -11.15 15.79
C ALA A 359 11.82 -12.61 15.48
N ASN A 360 11.87 -13.45 16.53
CA ASN A 360 12.00 -14.89 16.38
C ASN A 360 10.66 -15.53 16.02
N ILE A 361 9.56 -14.95 16.49
CA ILE A 361 8.20 -15.43 16.29
C ILE A 361 7.32 -14.29 15.79
N PHE A 362 6.54 -14.53 14.75
CA PHE A 362 5.51 -13.64 14.25
C PHE A 362 4.14 -14.34 14.32
N ILE A 363 3.16 -13.66 14.92
CA ILE A 363 1.82 -14.21 15.14
C ILE A 363 0.76 -13.31 14.48
N THR A 364 -0.12 -13.91 13.68
CA THR A 364 -1.25 -13.22 13.04
C THR A 364 -2.50 -14.10 13.03
N HIS A 365 -3.68 -13.49 13.14
CA HIS A 365 -4.97 -14.16 13.00
C HIS A 365 -5.54 -14.12 11.57
N ASP A 366 -4.81 -13.54 10.60
CA ASP A 366 -5.22 -13.54 9.18
C ASP A 366 -4.54 -14.70 8.44
N LEU A 367 -5.33 -15.70 8.04
CA LEU A 367 -4.84 -16.90 7.36
C LEU A 367 -4.23 -16.60 5.98
N LYS A 368 -4.80 -15.63 5.25
CA LYS A 368 -4.32 -15.24 3.92
C LYS A 368 -3.01 -14.48 4.04
N PHE A 369 -2.92 -13.58 5.02
CA PHE A 369 -1.69 -12.88 5.33
C PHE A 369 -0.62 -13.86 5.81
N TYR A 370 -0.92 -14.75 6.76
CA TYR A 370 -0.02 -15.82 7.21
C TYR A 370 0.60 -16.62 6.05
N ARG A 371 -0.24 -17.08 5.10
CA ARG A 371 0.22 -17.86 3.94
C ARG A 371 1.16 -17.06 3.05
N ARG A 372 0.84 -15.80 2.75
CA ARG A 372 1.69 -14.90 1.96
C ARG A 372 3.02 -14.65 2.66
N SER A 373 2.97 -14.36 3.95
CA SER A 373 4.12 -14.08 4.81
C SER A 373 5.08 -15.27 4.90
N LYS A 374 4.55 -16.49 5.01
CA LYS A 374 5.35 -17.74 5.01
C LYS A 374 6.16 -17.91 3.71
N ILE A 375 5.57 -17.57 2.56
CA ILE A 375 6.26 -17.62 1.27
C ILE A 375 7.36 -16.55 1.21
N ILE A 376 7.05 -15.32 1.62
CA ILE A 376 7.99 -14.19 1.59
C ILE A 376 9.20 -14.47 2.49
N PHE A 377 8.99 -14.90 3.74
CA PHE A 377 10.08 -15.18 4.67
C PHE A 377 10.93 -16.36 4.21
N LYS A 378 10.32 -17.38 3.59
CA LYS A 378 11.05 -18.49 2.98
C LYS A 378 11.95 -18.03 1.83
N ILE A 379 11.45 -17.19 0.92
CA ILE A 379 12.21 -16.64 -0.22
C ILE A 379 13.40 -15.81 0.29
N LEU A 380 13.14 -14.91 1.23
CA LEU A 380 14.16 -13.99 1.77
C LEU A 380 15.05 -14.64 2.85
N LYS A 381 14.84 -15.93 3.16
CA LYS A 381 15.59 -16.68 4.20
C LYS A 381 15.57 -15.97 5.56
N ILE A 382 14.44 -15.35 5.92
CA ILE A 382 14.22 -14.69 7.21
C ILE A 382 13.90 -15.75 8.26
N ASN A 383 14.70 -15.80 9.33
CA ASN A 383 14.58 -16.81 10.39
C ASN A 383 13.55 -16.43 11.46
N THR A 384 12.33 -16.09 11.03
CA THR A 384 11.19 -15.81 11.91
C THR A 384 10.16 -16.92 11.75
N LYS A 385 9.81 -17.61 12.83
CA LYS A 385 8.73 -18.60 12.83
C LYS A 385 7.39 -17.88 12.73
N LEU A 386 6.56 -18.25 11.75
CA LEU A 386 5.19 -17.76 11.65
C LEU A 386 4.22 -18.71 12.35
N ILE A 387 3.36 -18.16 13.20
CA ILE A 387 2.27 -18.85 13.87
C ILE A 387 0.95 -18.22 13.42
N TYR A 388 0.01 -19.06 12.98
CA TYR A 388 -1.36 -18.63 12.79
C TYR A 388 -2.08 -18.71 14.13
N PHE A 389 -2.64 -17.59 14.57
CA PHE A 389 -3.34 -17.53 15.84
C PHE A 389 -4.65 -18.31 15.74
N ASP A 390 -4.76 -19.39 16.51
CA ASP A 390 -6.02 -20.04 16.84
C ASP A 390 -6.20 -20.02 18.36
N LYS A 391 -7.41 -19.71 18.84
CA LYS A 391 -7.67 -19.29 20.23
C LYS A 391 -7.26 -20.35 21.26
N ASP A 392 -7.30 -21.62 20.86
CA ASP A 392 -7.08 -22.75 21.76
C ASP A 392 -5.62 -23.27 21.75
N SER A 393 -4.81 -22.99 20.72
CA SER A 393 -3.51 -23.67 20.54
C SER A 393 -2.26 -22.81 20.78
N ILE A 394 -2.40 -21.48 20.84
CA ILE A 394 -1.22 -20.60 20.80
C ILE A 394 -0.32 -20.74 22.04
N ILE A 395 -0.90 -20.94 23.21
CA ILE A 395 -0.13 -21.09 24.45
C ILE A 395 0.66 -22.39 24.41
N GLU A 396 0.06 -23.48 23.93
CA GLU A 396 0.74 -24.77 23.75
C GLU A 396 1.92 -24.62 22.78
N GLU A 397 1.69 -24.03 21.61
CA GLU A 397 2.73 -23.87 20.58
C GLU A 397 3.89 -22.95 21.04
N LEU A 398 3.60 -21.92 21.84
CA LEU A 398 4.62 -21.06 22.45
C LEU A 398 5.37 -21.77 23.60
N THR A 399 4.70 -22.66 24.32
CA THR A 399 5.31 -23.41 25.45
C THR A 399 6.21 -24.53 24.95
N GLU A 400 5.84 -25.23 23.88
CA GLU A 400 6.72 -26.19 23.19
C GLU A 400 8.03 -25.55 22.71
N TYR A 401 8.01 -24.25 22.39
CA TYR A 401 9.18 -23.49 21.98
C TYR A 401 10.14 -23.11 23.14
N THR A 402 9.75 -23.41 24.38
CA THR A 402 10.60 -23.21 25.58
C THR A 402 11.33 -24.46 26.06
N ILE A 403 11.11 -25.59 25.41
CA ILE A 403 11.85 -26.85 25.60
C ILE A 403 12.90 -26.92 24.50
#